data_AF-A0A536V643-F1
#
_entry.id   AF-A0A536V643-F1
#
_cell.length_a   1.000
_cell.length_b   1.000
_cell.length_c   1.000
_cell.angle_alpha   90.00
_cell.angle_beta   90.00
_cell.angle_gamma   90.00
#
_symmetry.space_group_name_H-M   'P 1'
#
loop_
_entity.id
_entity.type
_entity.pdbx_description
1 polymer ?
#
loop_
_entity_poly.entity_id
_entity_poly.type
_entity_poly.pdbx_seq_one_letter_code
_entity_poly.pdbx_strand_id
1 'polypeptide(L)' 'MIEIRHLRSLLAIAEHGKLAAAAERVHLSQSALSHQIRALETHYAIALFERSPRRGMS' A
#
# COMPACT_ATOMS: atom_id res chain seq x y z
N MET A 1 0.50 -15.27 0.78
CA MET A 1 -0.88 -15.43 0.29
C MET A 1 -1.69 -14.17 0.59
N ILE A 2 -2.52 -13.70 -0.35
CA ILE A 2 -3.41 -12.55 -0.17
C ILE A 2 -4.50 -12.84 0.87
N GLU A 3 -4.94 -11.79 1.56
CA GLU A 3 -5.94 -11.80 2.63
C GLU A 3 -6.75 -10.50 2.55
N ILE A 4 -7.91 -10.43 3.21
CA ILE A 4 -8.79 -9.25 3.17
C ILE A 4 -8.09 -7.96 3.64
N ARG A 5 -7.20 -8.05 4.63
CA ARG A 5 -6.41 -6.89 5.09
C ARG A 5 -5.54 -6.30 3.97
N HIS A 6 -5.02 -7.14 3.07
CA HIS A 6 -4.26 -6.70 1.91
C HIS A 6 -5.15 -5.90 0.95
N LEU A 7 -6.35 -6.39 0.65
CA LEU A 7 -7.29 -5.70 -0.23
C LEU A 7 -7.73 -4.35 0.35
N ARG A 8 -7.97 -4.27 1.66
CA ARG A 8 -8.28 -3.01 2.36
C ARG A 8 -7.12 -2.02 2.29
N SER A 9 -5.89 -2.49 2.46
CA SER A 9 -4.68 -1.69 2.29
C SER A 9 -4.54 -1.15 0.86
N LEU A 10 -4.79 -1.98 -0.15
CA LEU A 10 -4.74 -1.55 -1.55
C LEU A 10 -5.79 -0.48 -1.87
N LEU A 11 -7.04 -0.70 -1.43
CA LEU A 11 -8.12 0.25 -1.60
C LEU A 11 -7.82 1.59 -0.91
N ALA A 12 -7.32 1.56 0.33
CA ALA A 12 -6.96 2.79 1.05
C ALA A 12 -5.85 3.58 0.33
N ILE A 13 -4.86 2.90 -0.27
CA ILE A 13 -3.82 3.58 -1.05
C ILE A 13 -4.41 4.22 -2.30
N ALA A 14 -5.27 3.49 -3.03
CA ALA A 14 -5.93 4.00 -4.23
C ALA A 14 -6.84 5.20 -3.94
N GLU A 15 -7.56 5.20 -2.81
CA GLU A 15 -8.47 6.29 -2.42
C GLU A 15 -7.72 7.54 -1.93
N HIS A 16 -6.63 7.38 -1.18
CA HIS A 16 -5.95 8.49 -0.53
C HIS A 16 -4.75 9.02 -1.32
N GLY A 17 -4.18 8.25 -2.25
CA GLY A 17 -3.02 8.60 -3.08
C GLY A 17 -1.70 8.81 -2.33
N LYS A 18 -1.72 8.83 -0.99
CA LYS A 18 -0.55 8.97 -0.12
C LYS A 18 -0.51 7.81 0.88
N LEU A 19 0.66 7.17 0.97
CA LEU A 19 0.88 6.02 1.84
C LEU A 19 0.65 6.33 3.33
N ALA A 20 0.98 7.54 3.79
CA ALA A 20 0.77 7.95 5.17
C ALA A 20 -0.73 8.03 5.52
N ALA A 21 -1.53 8.70 4.69
CA ALA A 21 -2.98 8.81 4.87
C ALA A 21 -3.68 7.44 4.79
N ALA A 22 -3.24 6.59 3.85
CA ALA A 22 -3.74 5.22 3.75
C ALA A 22 -3.42 4.39 5.01
N ALA A 23 -2.21 4.54 5.57
CA ALA A 23 -1.79 3.84 6.78
C ALA A 23 -2.64 4.23 7.99
N GLU A 24 -2.93 5.52 8.17
CA GLU A 24 -3.85 6.00 9.21
C GLU A 24 -5.25 5.37 9.06
N ARG A 25 -5.76 5.30 7.83
CA ARG A 25 -7.09 4.74 7.54
C ARG A 25 -7.24 3.27 7.93
N VAL A 26 -6.16 2.50 7.78
CA VAL A 26 -6.12 1.06 8.11
C VAL A 26 -5.46 0.75 9.46
N HIS A 27 -5.23 1.78 10.29
CA HIS A 27 -4.63 1.67 11.63
C HIS A 27 -3.25 1.00 11.64
N LEU A 28 -2.40 1.35 10.67
CA LEU A 28 -1.02 0.90 10.56
C LEU A 28 -0.06 2.09 10.61
N SER A 29 1.21 1.82 10.92
CA SER A 29 2.26 2.76 10.59
C SER A 29 2.50 2.79 9.08
N GLN A 30 3.01 3.91 8.56
CA GLN A 30 3.41 4.00 7.15
C GLN A 30 4.45 2.93 6.77
N SER A 31 5.37 2.59 7.69
CA SER A 31 6.39 1.56 7.45
C SER A 31 5.80 0.15 7.38
N ALA A 32 4.82 -0.16 8.23
CA ALA A 32 4.12 -1.46 8.21
C ALA A 32 3.33 -1.62 6.91
N LEU A 33 2.57 -0.60 6.49
CA LEU A 33 1.84 -0.62 5.23
C LEU A 33 2.80 -0.76 4.03
N SER A 34 3.89 0.00 4.01
CA SER A 34 4.94 -0.11 2.97
C SER A 34 5.51 -1.53 2.87
N HIS A 35 5.85 -2.13 4.01
CA HIS A 35 6.37 -3.50 4.07
C HIS A 35 5.36 -4.50 3.53
N GLN A 36 4.09 -4.39 3.96
CA GLN A 36 3.01 -5.27 3.54
C GLN A 36 2.81 -5.24 2.02
N ILE A 37 2.85 -4.05 1.39
CA ILE A 37 2.74 -3.91 -0.06
C ILE A 37 3.96 -4.53 -0.77
N ARG A 38 5.18 -4.21 -0.33
CA ARG A 38 6.41 -4.77 -0.92
C ARG A 38 6.45 -6.29 -0.86
N ALA A 39 5.92 -6.87 0.22
CA ALA A 39 5.83 -8.32 0.35
C ALA A 39 4.89 -8.93 -0.70
N LEU A 40 3.75 -8.29 -1.00
CA LEU A 40 2.85 -8.72 -2.07
C LEU A 40 3.50 -8.58 -3.44
N GLU A 41 4.09 -7.42 -3.73
CA GLU A 41 4.78 -7.15 -5.00
C GLU A 41 5.88 -8.19 -5.26
N THR A 42 6.67 -8.51 -4.23
CA THR A 42 7.75 -9.50 -4.31
C THR A 42 7.20 -10.92 -4.51
N HIS A 43 6.19 -11.31 -3.74
CA HIS A 43 5.64 -12.66 -3.79
C HIS A 43 4.99 -12.98 -5.15
N TYR A 44 4.33 -11.99 -5.76
CA TYR A 44 3.66 -12.15 -7.05
C TYR A 44 4.48 -11.66 -8.24
N ALA A 45 5.68 -11.12 -8.00
CA ALA A 45 6.55 -10.52 -9.02
C ALA A 45 5.83 -9.45 -9.88
N ILE A 46 5.03 -8.60 -9.23
CA ILE A 46 4.28 -7.51 -9.86
C ILE A 46 4.55 -6.18 -9.14
N ALA A 47 4.49 -5.08 -9.88
CA ALA A 47 4.38 -3.75 -9.29
C ALA A 47 2.90 -3.42 -9.08
N LEU A 48 2.51 -3.09 -7.84
CA LEU A 48 1.12 -2.74 -7.52
C LEU A 48 0.89 -1.24 -7.55
N PHE A 49 1.95 -0.44 -7.33
CA PHE A 49 1.88 1.02 -7.30
C PHE A 49 3.10 1.66 -7.98
N GLU A 50 2.87 2.80 -8.61
CA GLU A 50 3.92 3.65 -9.16
C GLU A 50 4.41 4.64 -8.11
N ARG A 51 5.74 4.83 -8.02
CA ARG A 51 6.33 5.85 -7.14
C ARG A 51 6.40 7.19 -7.89
N SER A 52 5.50 8.11 -7.54
CA SER A 52 5.54 9.48 -8.01
C SER A 52 6.25 10.40 -7.00
N PRO A 53 7.28 11.17 -7.39
CA PRO A 53 7.94 12.14 -6.51
C PRO A 53 6.99 13.22 -5.95
N ARG A 54 5.89 13.50 -6.67
CA ARG A 54 4.92 14.56 -6.31
C ARG A 54 3.69 14.03 -5.59
N ARG A 55 3.28 12.77 -5.81
CA ARG A 55 2.04 12.20 -5.25
C ARG A 55 2.28 11.10 -4.20
N GLY A 56 3.43 10.42 -4.21
CA GLY A 56 3.68 9.24 -3.36
C GLY A 56 3.50 7.93 -4.14
N MET A 57 3.09 6.85 -3.47
CA MET A 57 2.64 5.62 -4.14
C MET A 57 1.24 5.85 -4.70
N SER A 58 1.10 5.82 -6.02
CA SER A 58 -0.16 5.98 -6.75
C SER A 58 -0.48 4.75 -7.59
#